data_AF-A0A7X7GSV7-F1
#
_entry.id   AF-A0A7X7GSV7-F1
#
_cell.length_a   1.000
_cell.length_b   1.000
_cell.length_c   1.000
_cell.angle_alpha   90.00
_cell.angle_beta   90.00
_cell.angle_gamma   90.00
#
_symmetry.space_group_name_H-M   'P 1'
#
loop_
_entity.id
_entity.type
_entity.pdbx_description
1 polymer ?
#
loop_
_entity_poly.entity_id
_entity_poly.type
_entity_poly.pdbx_seq_one_letter_code
_entity_poly.pdbx_strand_id
1 'polypeptide(L)'
;IDSTGMAALRDVIRKAHRDRTRVILVGVHAQPMVALGRTELLDIVGDENLFGTVQEALAALQDDRAEEARQTTIANPGGGGS
;
A
#
# COMPACT_ATOMS: atom_id res chain seq x y z
N ILE A 1 7.59 -7.28 18.40
CA ILE A 1 7.37 -5.82 18.49
C ILE A 1 6.73 -5.55 19.85
N ASP A 2 7.17 -4.52 20.58
CA ASP A 2 6.55 -4.16 21.87
C ASP A 2 5.34 -3.22 21.66
N SER A 3 4.68 -2.81 22.75
CA SER A 3 3.53 -1.90 22.73
C SER A 3 3.87 -0.51 22.17
N THR A 4 5.11 -0.04 22.32
CA THR A 4 5.58 1.28 21.90
C THR A 4 5.84 1.33 20.40
N GLY A 5 6.53 0.32 19.87
CA GLY A 5 6.74 0.16 18.43
C GLY A 5 5.42 -0.05 17.69
N MET A 6 4.45 -0.73 18.32
CA MET A 6 3.13 -0.84 17.75
C MET A 6 2.41 0.51 17.71
N ALA A 7 2.44 1.29 18.80
CA ALA A 7 1.85 2.63 18.85
C ALA A 7 2.43 3.58 17.79
N ALA A 8 3.75 3.60 17.65
CA ALA A 8 4.42 4.40 16.63
C ALA A 8 3.99 4.03 15.21
N LEU A 9 3.87 2.72 14.91
CA LEU A 9 3.39 2.27 13.60
C LEU A 9 1.94 2.71 13.33
N ARG A 10 1.06 2.71 14.36
CA ARG A 10 -0.31 3.22 14.19
C ARG A 10 -0.32 4.69 13.81
N ASP A 11 0.51 5.50 14.47
CA ASP A 11 0.57 6.93 14.24
C ASP A 11 1.08 7.25 12.82
N VAL A 12 2.07 6.49 12.35
CA VAL A 12 2.56 6.57 10.97
C VAL A 12 1.47 6.22 9.96
N ILE A 13 0.77 5.09 10.13
CA ILE A 13 -0.32 4.66 9.22
C ILE A 13 -1.43 5.71 9.18
N ARG A 14 -1.87 6.19 10.36
CA ARG A 14 -2.93 7.20 10.45
C ARG A 14 -2.52 8.53 9.83
N LYS A 15 -1.27 8.95 10.01
CA LYS A 15 -0.75 10.17 9.39
C LYS A 15 -0.71 10.03 7.88
N ALA A 16 -0.15 8.93 7.37
CA ALA A 16 -0.07 8.67 5.95
C ALA A 16 -1.47 8.61 5.29
N HIS A 17 -2.45 7.97 5.95
CA HIS A 17 -3.83 7.94 5.49
C HIS A 17 -4.43 9.36 5.39
N ARG A 18 -4.25 10.21 6.40
CA ARG A 18 -4.70 11.62 6.35
C ARG A 18 -4.03 12.40 5.23
N ASP A 19 -2.76 12.12 4.97
CA ASP A 19 -1.95 12.76 3.93
C ASP A 19 -2.18 12.11 2.54
N ARG A 20 -3.15 11.20 2.41
CA ARG A 20 -3.45 10.38 1.22
C ARG A 20 -2.20 9.70 0.61
N THR A 21 -1.28 9.31 1.48
CA THR A 21 -0.07 8.60 1.11
C THR A 21 -0.32 7.10 1.27
N ARG A 22 -0.10 6.34 0.18
CA ARG A 22 -0.19 4.87 0.22
C ARG A 22 0.90 4.31 1.13
N VAL A 23 0.52 3.43 2.05
CA VAL A 23 1.43 2.73 2.98
C VAL A 23 1.50 1.28 2.58
N ILE A 24 2.72 0.74 2.55
CA ILE A 24 2.97 -0.67 2.25
C ILE A 24 3.77 -1.26 3.39
N LEU A 25 3.32 -2.40 3.92
CA LEU A 25 4.00 -3.11 5.00
C LEU A 25 4.66 -4.38 4.46
N VAL A 26 5.94 -4.54 4.76
CA VAL A 26 6.76 -5.64 4.25
C VAL A 26 7.34 -6.46 5.40
N GLY A 27 7.29 -7.78 5.27
CA GLY A 27 7.96 -8.71 6.21
C GLY A 27 7.34 -8.68 7.60
N VAL A 28 6.05 -8.37 7.71
CA VAL A 28 5.35 -8.34 8.99
C VAL A 28 5.20 -9.76 9.51
N HIS A 29 6.03 -10.13 10.49
CA HIS A 29 5.94 -11.44 11.14
C HIS A 29 4.57 -11.65 11.80
N ALA A 30 4.20 -12.92 12.02
CA ALA A 30 2.86 -13.32 12.45
C ALA A 30 2.37 -12.63 13.74
N GLN A 31 3.24 -12.39 14.72
CA GLN A 31 2.84 -11.80 16.00
C GLN A 31 2.40 -10.32 15.88
N PRO A 32 3.15 -9.43 15.20
CA PRO A 32 2.66 -8.10 14.82
C PRO A 32 1.40 -8.12 13.95
N MET A 33 1.27 -9.08 13.02
CA MET A 33 0.06 -9.21 12.18
C MET A 33 -1.20 -9.47 13.01
N VAL A 34 -1.11 -10.35 13.99
CA VAL A 34 -2.25 -10.63 14.90
C VAL A 34 -2.61 -9.40 15.73
N ALA A 35 -1.63 -8.59 16.13
CA ALA A 35 -1.89 -7.34 16.84
C ALA A 35 -2.53 -6.28 15.94
N LEU A 36 -2.09 -6.18 14.69
CA LEU A 36 -2.67 -5.29 13.66
C LEU A 36 -4.10 -5.69 13.29
N GLY A 37 -4.38 -6.98 13.10
CA GLY A 37 -5.72 -7.46 12.74
C GLY A 37 -6.78 -7.36 13.84
N ARG A 38 -6.37 -6.99 15.06
CA ARG A 38 -7.29 -6.59 16.14
C ARG A 38 -7.62 -5.11 16.13
N THR A 39 -7.14 -4.37 15.13
CA THR A 39 -7.33 -2.93 14.98
C THR A 39 -7.84 -2.60 13.57
N GLU A 40 -8.46 -1.44 13.40
CA GLU A 40 -8.91 -0.91 12.09
C GLU A 40 -7.74 -0.54 11.15
N LEU A 41 -6.49 -0.78 11.54
CA LEU A 41 -5.33 -0.39 10.74
C LEU A 41 -5.14 -1.27 9.51
N LEU A 42 -5.52 -2.54 9.58
CA LEU A 42 -5.51 -3.39 8.39
C LEU A 42 -6.55 -2.91 7.39
N ASP A 43 -7.71 -2.44 7.85
CA ASP A 43 -8.73 -1.84 6.96
C ASP A 43 -8.24 -0.54 6.30
N ILE A 44 -7.41 0.24 7.01
CA ILE A 44 -6.80 1.48 6.48
C ILE A 44 -5.68 1.19 5.47
N VAL A 45 -4.85 0.19 5.75
CA VAL A 45 -3.72 -0.19 4.89
C VAL A 45 -4.20 -0.98 3.69
N GLY A 46 -5.22 -1.84 3.84
CA GLY A 46 -5.66 -2.80 2.83
C GLY A 46 -4.76 -4.04 2.82
N ASP A 47 -5.38 -5.22 2.73
CA ASP A 47 -4.64 -6.49 2.67
C ASP A 47 -3.75 -6.57 1.43
N GLU A 48 -4.12 -5.87 0.35
CA GLU A 48 -3.35 -5.78 -0.90
C GLU A 48 -2.02 -5.02 -0.74
N ASN A 49 -1.85 -4.27 0.36
CA ASN A 49 -0.62 -3.52 0.65
C ASN A 49 0.28 -4.24 1.68
N LEU A 50 0.03 -5.53 1.92
CA LEU A 50 0.83 -6.38 2.81
C LEU A 50 1.65 -7.38 2.00
N PHE A 51 2.97 -7.36 2.16
CA PHE A 51 3.87 -8.23 1.40
C PHE A 51 4.84 -8.98 2.32
N GLY A 52 5.23 -10.18 1.90
CA GLY A 52 6.21 -10.98 2.61
C GLY A 52 7.63 -10.45 2.42
N THR A 53 7.93 -9.86 1.26
CA THR A 53 9.27 -9.37 0.90
C THR A 53 9.25 -8.02 0.18
N VAL A 54 10.39 -7.32 0.21
CA VAL A 54 10.52 -6.00 -0.45
C VAL A 54 10.41 -6.14 -1.96
N GLN A 55 10.93 -7.25 -2.50
CA GLN A 55 10.92 -7.58 -3.92
C GLN A 55 9.50 -7.79 -4.41
N GLU A 56 8.69 -8.52 -3.64
CA GLU A 56 7.26 -8.72 -3.93
C GLU A 56 6.49 -7.40 -3.95
N ALA A 57 6.68 -6.56 -2.92
CA ALA A 57 6.08 -5.23 -2.86
C ALA A 57 6.47 -4.34 -4.04
N LEU A 58 7.75 -4.35 -4.41
CA LEU A 58 8.27 -3.56 -5.53
C LEU A 58 7.68 -4.02 -6.87
N ALA A 59 7.57 -5.33 -7.08
CA ALA A 59 6.98 -5.89 -8.29
C ALA A 59 5.51 -5.48 -8.43
N ALA A 60 4.71 -5.58 -7.36
CA ALA A 60 3.31 -5.16 -7.35
C ALA A 60 3.16 -3.66 -7.67
N LEU A 61 3.97 -2.80 -7.06
CA LEU A 61 3.97 -1.35 -7.33
C LEU A 61 4.32 -0.99 -8.78
N GLN A 62 5.23 -1.76 -9.39
CA GLN A 62 5.62 -1.55 -10.78
C GLN A 62 4.49 -1.97 -11.73
N ASP A 63 3.79 -3.06 -11.42
CA ASP A 63 2.66 -3.54 -12.20
C ASP A 63 1.47 -2.56 -12.13
N ASP A 64 1.12 -2.07 -10.94
CA ASP A 64 0.10 -1.03 -10.75
C ASP A 64 0.34 0.19 -11.66
N ARG A 65 1.58 0.68 -11.69
CA ARG A 65 1.95 1.83 -12.53
C ARG A 65 1.92 1.52 -14.02
N ALA A 66 2.26 0.31 -14.41
CA ALA A 66 2.18 -0.12 -15.80
C ALA A 66 0.71 -0.22 -16.25
N GLU A 67 -0.18 -0.67 -15.37
CA GLU A 67 -1.62 -0.77 -15.62
C GLU A 67 -2.26 0.63 -15.77
N GLU A 68 -1.91 1.58 -14.89
CA GLU A 68 -2.33 2.99 -14.99
C GLU A 68 -1.88 3.63 -16.32
N ALA A 69 -0.66 3.34 -16.77
CA ALA A 69 -0.13 3.85 -18.03
C ALA A 69 -0.87 3.28 -19.26
N ARG A 70 -1.27 2.00 -19.21
CA ARG A 70 -2.08 1.36 -20.26
C ARG A 70 -3.47 1.98 -20.35
N GLN A 71 -4.11 2.23 -19.21
CA GLN A 71 -5.45 2.84 -19.16
C GLN A 71 -5.47 4.29 -19.65
N THR A 72 -4.39 5.04 -19.41
CA THR A 72 -4.24 6.41 -19.95
C THR A 72 -4.03 6.41 -21.46
N THR A 73 -3.37 5.38 -22.01
CA THR A 73 -3.07 5.28 -23.46
C THR A 73 -4.31 4.95 -24.29
N ILE A 74 -5.21 4.09 -23.79
CA ILE A 74 -6.48 3.77 -24.46
C ILE A 74 -7.55 4.88 -24.34
N ALA A 75 -7.39 5.82 -23.39
CA ALA A 75 -8.32 6.92 -23.17
C ALA A 75 -8.09 8.15 -24.09
N ASN A 76 -7.06 8.15 -24.94
CA ASN A 76 -6.82 9.22 -25.92
C ASN A 76 -6.93 8.75 -27.39
N PRO A 77 -8.14 8.66 -27.96
CA PRO A 77 -8.32 8.45 -29.40
C PRO A 77 -8.29 9.77 -30.22
N GLY A 78 -7.90 10.90 -29.63
CA GLY A 78 -8.17 12.24 -30.16
C GLY A 78 -7.06 12.93 -30.96
N GLY A 79 -5.96 12.26 -31.31
CA GLY A 79 -4.89 12.83 -32.14
C GLY A 79 -5.16 12.78 -33.64
N GLY A 80 -6.39 13.05 -34.07
CA GLY A 80 -6.77 13.14 -35.48
C GLY A 80 -6.31 14.48 -36.04
N GLY A 81 -5.44 14.42 -37.04
CA GLY A 81 -4.89 15.61 -37.69
C GLY A 81 -5.94 16.52 -38.30
N SER A 82 -5.61 17.80 -38.35
CA SER A 82 -5.94 18.77 -39.41
C SER A 82 -5.00 19.94 -39.26
#